data_AF-A0A4P6U6J3-F1
#
_entry.id   AF-A0A4P6U6J3-F1
#
_cell.length_a   1.000
_cell.length_b   1.000
_cell.length_c   1.000
_cell.angle_alpha   90.00
_cell.angle_beta   90.00
_cell.angle_gamma   90.00
#
_symmetry.space_group_name_H-M   'P 1'
#
loop_
_entity.id
_entity.type
_entity.pdbx_description
1 polymer ?
#
loop_
_entity_poly.entity_id
_entity_poly.type
_entity_poly.pdbx_seq_one_letter_code
_entity_poly.pdbx_strand_id
1 'polypeptide(L)'
;MRPTPHRALATGVFTAAALIALSLPATAAQPEATAADACTPAQSVVNGGFENGTSPWTESPSGLVTSRSGQSAHGGTSFAWLDGTGRTRTDTLTQSVTVPGGCTTATLSFYLHVDTAETTSSTAYDKLTAKVGATTLATYSNLDRASGYVRKTIDVSSYAGQTVNLAFTGTEDSSLQTSFVLDDIALDTSGTTTPPPADSVRTPAAPAYTVSLSSDSTGTVWNGHQSATFTNASATALSEVYLRLWDNYHGTCSAPPIKVSNVTGGTAGDLSVACTALKITLPAPLAQGQSATIGFDLGITVPDGADRFGHDGAFSFIGNALPVLAVRDGAGWHLDPYTNNGESFYSLAADFKVALDHPSGLLVPATGTSTDTPGSSGRTVTTATASKVRDFAWAAGPFSKVSGTSPGGVPVNVYSVSGISSANAQSMLSTAKSAVDAHAGRFGAYPYGELDAVLDNNFWFGGMEYPGFVLDLVSTTALTHEIGHQWWYGIVGDDEYNTPWLDESFTDYATDLAQGKTGSGCWSSVSWASSAEKITNSMAYWDAHSSRYSTVVYGYGKCALHDLRRVLGDTAMAKLLKDYAAAHWYGVSTTAEFKAAAQAATSTDLTSFWTQHRIDG
;
A
#
# COMPACT_ATOMS: atom_id res chain seq x y z
N MET A 1 -74.72 -29.96 -4.26
CA MET A 1 -75.12 -29.57 -2.90
C MET A 1 -74.11 -28.55 -2.38
N ARG A 2 -74.57 -27.33 -2.02
CA ARG A 2 -73.95 -26.35 -1.09
C ARG A 2 -72.54 -25.74 -1.44
N PRO A 3 -72.19 -24.51 -0.97
CA PRO A 3 -72.42 -23.27 -1.76
C PRO A 3 -71.29 -22.18 -1.72
N THR A 4 -71.32 -21.22 -2.69
CA THR A 4 -71.01 -19.74 -2.66
C THR A 4 -69.77 -19.13 -1.95
N PRO A 5 -69.37 -17.84 -2.17
CA PRO A 5 -69.58 -16.91 -3.31
C PRO A 5 -68.32 -16.07 -3.71
N HIS A 6 -68.35 -15.43 -4.89
CA HIS A 6 -67.53 -14.26 -5.22
C HIS A 6 -68.37 -12.98 -5.09
N ARG A 7 -67.86 -11.97 -4.36
CA ARG A 7 -68.47 -10.63 -4.23
C ARG A 7 -67.68 -9.61 -5.04
N ALA A 8 -68.43 -8.78 -5.77
CA ALA A 8 -68.00 -7.58 -6.46
C ALA A 8 -67.63 -6.46 -5.48
N LEU A 9 -66.66 -5.63 -5.86
CA LEU A 9 -66.28 -4.39 -5.16
C LEU A 9 -66.94 -3.20 -5.85
N ALA A 10 -67.63 -2.40 -5.04
CA ALA A 10 -68.32 -1.19 -5.41
C ALA A 10 -67.39 0.04 -5.33
N THR A 11 -67.64 0.98 -6.22
CA THR A 11 -67.07 2.33 -6.30
C THR A 11 -67.46 3.20 -5.09
N GLY A 12 -66.49 3.86 -4.49
CA GLY A 12 -66.68 4.92 -3.49
C GLY A 12 -65.77 6.11 -3.80
N VAL A 13 -66.39 7.26 -4.07
CA VAL A 13 -65.76 8.56 -4.35
C VAL A 13 -65.25 9.15 -3.03
N PHE A 14 -64.00 9.65 -3.02
CA PHE A 14 -63.50 10.51 -1.93
C PHE A 14 -62.98 11.84 -2.48
N THR A 15 -63.53 12.90 -1.90
CA THR A 15 -63.30 14.33 -2.12
C THR A 15 -61.91 14.78 -1.68
N ALA A 16 -61.30 15.66 -2.49
CA ALA A 16 -60.05 16.34 -2.17
C ALA A 16 -60.23 17.35 -1.02
N ALA A 17 -59.41 17.22 0.03
CA ALA A 17 -59.27 18.23 1.08
C ALA A 17 -57.97 19.01 0.83
N ALA A 18 -58.10 20.33 0.70
CA ALA A 18 -56.98 21.26 0.63
C ALA A 18 -56.31 21.38 2.01
N LEU A 19 -55.00 21.09 2.09
CA LEU A 19 -54.18 21.39 3.26
C LEU A 19 -53.52 22.76 3.08
N ILE A 20 -53.88 23.66 4.00
CA ILE A 20 -53.33 25.00 4.16
C ILE A 20 -51.91 24.86 4.72
N ALA A 21 -50.92 25.41 4.00
CA ALA A 21 -49.55 25.49 4.47
C ALA A 21 -49.42 26.58 5.57
N LEU A 22 -49.15 26.16 6.80
CA LEU A 22 -48.71 27.03 7.89
C LEU A 22 -47.21 27.33 7.70
N SER A 23 -46.89 28.59 7.42
CA SER A 23 -45.53 29.11 7.42
C SER A 23 -44.96 29.17 8.85
N LEU A 24 -43.95 28.35 9.13
CA LEU A 24 -43.11 28.49 10.33
C LEU A 24 -42.07 29.60 10.11
N PRO A 25 -41.70 30.38 11.13
CA PRO A 25 -40.70 31.43 10.99
C PRO A 25 -39.32 30.80 10.74
N ALA A 26 -38.59 31.39 9.80
CA ALA A 26 -37.21 31.03 9.47
C ALA A 26 -36.31 31.17 10.71
N THR A 27 -35.74 30.06 11.16
CA THR A 27 -34.59 30.08 12.06
C THR A 27 -33.41 30.69 11.32
N ALA A 28 -32.84 31.75 11.89
CA ALA A 28 -31.62 32.36 11.39
C ALA A 28 -30.52 31.30 11.25
N ALA A 29 -29.80 31.35 10.12
CA ALA A 29 -28.64 30.50 9.88
C ALA A 29 -27.63 30.63 11.03
N GLN A 30 -27.30 29.50 11.64
CA GLN A 30 -26.13 29.40 12.50
C GLN A 30 -24.88 29.72 11.65
N PRO A 31 -23.90 30.46 12.18
CA PRO A 31 -22.63 30.62 11.49
C PRO A 31 -22.02 29.25 11.22
N GLU A 32 -21.51 29.02 10.00
CA GLU A 32 -20.67 27.86 9.68
C GLU A 32 -19.62 27.68 10.78
N ALA A 33 -19.57 26.47 11.35
CA ALA A 33 -18.43 26.10 12.17
C ALA A 33 -17.20 26.12 11.26
N THR A 34 -16.30 27.05 11.51
CA THR A 34 -14.97 27.10 10.88
C THR A 34 -14.33 25.72 11.00
N ALA A 35 -13.97 25.12 9.86
CA ALA A 35 -13.24 23.86 9.81
C ALA A 35 -12.03 23.94 10.76
N ALA A 36 -11.89 22.95 11.65
CA ALA A 36 -10.69 22.84 12.47
C ALA A 36 -9.49 22.66 11.54
N ASP A 37 -8.46 23.50 11.68
CA ASP A 37 -7.20 23.34 10.95
C ASP A 37 -6.67 21.92 11.15
N ALA A 38 -6.38 21.21 10.06
CA ALA A 38 -5.86 19.85 10.10
C ALA A 38 -4.43 19.82 10.67
N CYS A 39 -4.12 18.81 11.49
CA CYS A 39 -2.75 18.61 11.94
C CYS A 39 -1.87 18.26 10.73
N THR A 40 -0.85 19.06 10.47
CA THR A 40 0.27 18.65 9.62
C THR A 40 1.40 18.27 10.55
N PRO A 41 1.70 16.97 10.74
CA PRO A 41 2.84 16.55 11.54
C PRO A 41 4.10 17.24 11.03
N ALA A 42 4.73 18.01 11.90
CA ALA A 42 5.92 18.78 11.56
C ALA A 42 6.85 18.83 12.77
N GLN A 43 8.15 18.79 12.47
CA GLN A 43 9.18 19.26 13.37
C GLN A 43 9.19 20.79 13.27
N SER A 44 8.96 21.48 14.39
CA SER A 44 8.72 22.94 14.38
C SER A 44 9.92 23.79 14.85
N VAL A 45 10.95 23.18 15.44
CA VAL A 45 12.15 23.89 15.92
C VAL A 45 13.22 23.90 14.82
N VAL A 46 13.50 25.06 14.25
CA VAL A 46 14.54 25.17 13.23
C VAL A 46 15.91 25.27 13.90
N ASN A 47 16.92 24.62 13.30
CA ASN A 47 18.30 24.61 13.80
C ASN A 47 18.41 24.12 15.26
N GLY A 48 17.71 23.04 15.59
CA GLY A 48 17.67 22.45 16.93
C GLY A 48 18.99 21.84 17.42
N GLY A 49 19.83 21.38 16.49
CA GLY A 49 21.20 20.90 16.76
C GLY A 49 22.27 21.98 16.53
N PHE A 50 21.88 23.24 16.33
CA PHE A 50 22.79 24.40 16.28
C PHE A 50 23.89 24.43 15.20
N GLU A 51 23.92 23.47 14.26
CA GLU A 51 24.93 23.39 13.21
C GLU A 51 24.93 24.56 12.21
N ASN A 52 23.85 25.37 12.18
CA ASN A 52 23.77 26.58 11.36
C ASN A 52 24.05 27.87 12.16
N GLY A 53 24.82 27.75 13.25
CA GLY A 53 25.14 28.86 14.14
C GLY A 53 23.93 29.30 14.96
N THR A 54 23.81 30.60 15.24
CA THR A 54 22.78 31.12 16.16
C THR A 54 21.41 31.28 15.49
N SER A 55 21.29 31.56 14.19
CA SER A 55 19.97 31.79 13.56
C SER A 55 19.16 30.50 13.44
N PRO A 56 17.84 30.47 13.74
CA PRO A 56 16.97 31.58 14.14
C PRO A 56 16.82 31.78 15.65
N TRP A 57 17.70 31.19 16.46
CA TRP A 57 17.75 31.41 17.90
C TRP A 57 18.25 32.82 18.24
N THR A 58 17.68 33.38 19.30
CA THR A 58 18.16 34.59 19.97
C THR A 58 18.80 34.17 21.29
N GLU A 59 20.04 34.59 21.51
CA GLU A 59 20.81 34.31 22.72
C GLU A 59 21.09 35.60 23.48
N SER A 60 21.07 35.52 24.81
CA SER A 60 21.45 36.60 25.71
C SER A 60 22.18 36.04 26.92
N PRO A 61 23.44 36.45 27.18
CA PRO A 61 24.30 37.24 26.30
C PRO A 61 24.70 36.43 25.05
N SER A 62 25.39 37.05 24.09
CA SER A 62 25.87 36.34 22.88
C SER A 62 26.95 35.30 23.21
N GLY A 63 27.05 34.25 22.38
CA GLY A 63 28.06 33.19 22.47
C GLY A 63 27.63 31.98 23.30
N LEU A 64 26.33 31.75 23.46
CA LEU A 64 25.78 30.55 24.10
C LEU A 64 25.79 29.38 23.13
N VAL A 65 25.40 29.60 21.88
CA VAL A 65 25.60 28.63 20.80
C VAL A 65 27.07 28.61 20.42
N THR A 66 27.73 27.47 20.59
CA THR A 66 29.19 27.38 20.54
C THR A 66 29.66 25.97 20.16
N SER A 67 30.93 25.86 19.83
CA SER A 67 31.68 24.61 19.66
C SER A 67 32.96 24.62 20.50
N ARG A 68 32.98 25.44 21.56
CA ARG A 68 34.18 25.66 22.41
C ARG A 68 34.52 24.41 23.20
N SER A 69 35.82 24.17 23.38
CA SER A 69 36.34 23.05 24.19
C SER A 69 35.86 23.12 25.64
N GLY A 70 35.54 21.98 26.24
CA GLY A 70 35.11 21.86 27.63
C GLY A 70 33.78 21.13 27.79
N GLN A 71 32.95 21.16 26.75
CA GLN A 71 31.76 20.33 26.58
C GLN A 71 31.77 19.77 25.15
N SER A 72 30.96 18.76 24.88
CA SER A 72 30.80 18.16 23.55
C SER A 72 29.36 18.24 23.08
N ALA A 73 29.14 18.34 21.77
CA ALA A 73 27.82 18.17 21.18
C ALA A 73 27.33 16.73 21.39
N HIS A 74 26.01 16.54 21.48
CA HIS A 74 25.38 15.23 21.42
C HIS A 74 25.37 14.74 19.95
N GLY A 75 24.98 15.61 19.03
CA GLY A 75 25.03 15.40 17.58
C GLY A 75 25.83 16.51 16.89
N GLY A 76 26.49 16.22 15.77
CA GLY A 76 27.22 17.24 15.03
C GLY A 76 28.42 17.82 15.77
N THR A 77 28.58 19.15 15.73
CA THR A 77 29.77 19.87 16.22
C THR A 77 29.44 21.05 17.14
N SER A 78 28.22 21.55 17.12
CA SER A 78 27.76 22.74 17.85
C SER A 78 26.70 22.38 18.88
N PHE A 79 26.58 23.19 19.92
CA PHE A 79 25.61 23.00 21.00
C PHE A 79 25.33 24.34 21.70
N ALA A 80 24.28 24.42 22.50
CA ALA A 80 24.04 25.57 23.36
C ALA A 80 24.56 25.32 24.78
N TRP A 81 25.43 26.21 25.28
CA TRP A 81 26.00 26.12 26.62
C TRP A 81 25.64 27.36 27.45
N LEU A 82 24.71 27.15 28.39
CA LEU A 82 24.24 28.15 29.33
C LEU A 82 24.98 28.00 30.68
N ASP A 83 25.26 29.14 31.31
CA ASP A 83 25.92 29.27 32.60
C ASP A 83 27.35 28.68 32.62
N GLY A 84 27.74 27.99 33.70
CA GLY A 84 29.06 27.36 33.84
C GLY A 84 30.20 28.31 34.20
N THR A 85 29.92 29.41 34.87
CA THR A 85 30.90 30.47 35.17
C THR A 85 31.27 30.58 36.65
N GLY A 86 30.52 29.94 37.55
CA GLY A 86 30.71 30.07 39.01
C GLY A 86 30.49 31.50 39.52
N ARG A 87 29.61 32.27 38.86
CA ARG A 87 29.25 33.64 39.22
C ARG A 87 27.78 33.85 38.92
N THR A 88 27.16 34.80 39.64
CA THR A 88 25.76 35.12 39.40
C THR A 88 25.52 35.53 37.97
N ARG A 89 24.77 34.71 37.25
CA ARG A 89 24.52 34.90 35.82
C ARG A 89 23.15 34.34 35.43
N THR A 90 22.58 34.91 34.38
CA THR A 90 21.37 34.41 33.77
C THR A 90 21.58 34.39 32.27
N ASP A 91 21.55 33.20 31.70
CA ASP A 91 21.67 32.97 30.27
C ASP A 91 20.30 32.58 29.70
N THR A 92 19.97 33.09 28.53
CA THR A 92 18.69 32.79 27.87
C THR A 92 18.88 32.53 26.39
N LEU A 93 18.26 31.45 25.92
CA LEU A 93 18.19 31.04 24.52
C LEU A 93 16.73 30.91 24.10
N THR A 94 16.30 31.62 23.06
CA THR A 94 14.89 31.65 22.63
C THR A 94 14.69 31.48 21.14
N GLN A 95 13.60 30.83 20.73
CA GLN A 95 13.13 30.78 19.35
C GLN A 95 11.61 30.91 19.31
N SER A 96 11.10 31.67 18.34
CA SER A 96 9.67 31.65 18.03
C SER A 96 9.34 30.41 17.22
N VAL A 97 8.43 29.57 17.74
CA VAL A 97 8.05 28.29 17.17
C VAL A 97 6.54 28.25 17.03
N THR A 98 6.03 27.92 15.85
CA THR A 98 4.60 27.67 15.66
C THR A 98 4.31 26.22 15.99
N VAL A 99 3.44 25.97 16.98
CA VAL A 99 2.88 24.63 17.21
C VAL A 99 1.66 24.51 16.29
N PRO A 100 1.68 23.62 15.27
CA PRO A 100 0.57 23.47 14.35
C PRO A 100 -0.77 23.27 15.06
N GLY A 101 -1.83 23.89 14.54
CA GLY A 101 -3.21 23.64 14.97
C GLY A 101 -3.65 22.21 14.60
N GLY A 102 -4.65 21.70 15.31
CA GLY A 102 -5.28 20.42 14.96
C GLY A 102 -4.58 19.16 15.47
N CYS A 103 -3.35 19.23 16.00
CA CYS A 103 -2.61 18.05 16.46
C CYS A 103 -3.09 17.55 17.84
N THR A 104 -3.17 16.23 18.03
CA THR A 104 -3.60 15.59 19.28
C THR A 104 -2.50 15.45 20.30
N THR A 105 -1.24 15.48 19.85
CA THR A 105 -0.05 15.54 20.69
C THR A 105 0.97 16.52 20.09
N ALA A 106 1.65 17.26 20.94
CA ALA A 106 2.87 18.00 20.61
C ALA A 106 3.89 17.73 21.70
N THR A 107 5.07 17.25 21.34
CA THR A 107 6.13 16.88 22.29
C THR A 107 7.39 17.72 22.00
N LEU A 108 7.78 18.54 22.97
CA LEU A 108 9.11 19.14 23.00
C LEU A 108 10.10 18.09 23.51
N SER A 109 11.16 17.83 22.75
CA SER A 109 12.29 17.02 23.19
C SER A 109 13.62 17.74 23.00
N PHE A 110 14.57 17.46 23.87
CA PHE A 110 15.94 18.00 23.81
C PHE A 110 16.88 17.11 24.62
N TYR A 111 18.15 17.12 24.27
CA TYR A 111 19.19 16.47 25.06
C TYR A 111 19.79 17.51 26.01
N LEU A 112 19.86 17.15 27.30
CA LEU A 112 20.45 17.98 28.35
C LEU A 112 21.60 17.24 29.03
N HIS A 113 22.78 17.85 29.04
CA HIS A 113 23.89 17.48 29.91
C HIS A 113 24.06 18.55 30.99
N VAL A 114 24.01 18.12 32.25
CA VAL A 114 24.26 18.98 33.41
C VAL A 114 25.59 18.59 34.04
N ASP A 115 26.54 19.51 34.02
CA ASP A 115 27.86 19.34 34.62
C ASP A 115 28.07 20.38 35.72
N THR A 116 28.29 19.93 36.94
CA THR A 116 28.37 20.80 38.11
C THR A 116 29.57 20.49 39.01
N ALA A 117 30.16 21.56 39.53
CA ALA A 117 31.12 21.50 40.62
C ALA A 117 30.46 21.47 42.00
N GLU A 118 29.15 21.74 42.08
CA GLU A 118 28.38 21.60 43.30
C GLU A 118 28.41 20.15 43.81
N THR A 119 28.58 20.00 45.12
CA THR A 119 28.69 18.68 45.78
C THR A 119 27.46 18.32 46.61
N THR A 120 26.52 19.25 46.73
CA THR A 120 25.25 19.01 47.41
C THR A 120 24.41 17.99 46.65
N SER A 121 23.66 17.18 47.39
CA SER A 121 22.68 16.22 46.84
C SER A 121 21.23 16.64 47.10
N SER A 122 21.01 17.79 47.75
CA SER A 122 19.68 18.20 48.22
C SER A 122 19.31 19.64 47.89
N THR A 123 20.28 20.49 47.54
CA THR A 123 20.03 21.92 47.29
C THR A 123 20.21 22.24 45.81
N ALA A 124 19.16 22.75 45.19
CA ALA A 124 19.17 23.23 43.80
C ALA A 124 19.57 24.71 43.78
N TYR A 125 20.87 24.99 43.76
CA TYR A 125 21.44 26.33 43.70
C TYR A 125 21.22 26.95 42.32
N ASP A 126 21.68 26.24 41.29
CA ASP A 126 21.59 26.68 39.90
C ASP A 126 20.45 25.96 39.19
N LYS A 127 19.78 26.65 38.27
CA LYS A 127 18.57 26.12 37.62
C LYS A 127 18.52 26.44 36.13
N LEU A 128 18.12 25.46 35.35
CA LEU A 128 17.66 25.63 33.97
C LEU A 128 16.14 25.50 33.94
N THR A 129 15.47 26.46 33.30
CA THR A 129 14.04 26.39 33.04
C THR A 129 13.77 26.31 31.54
N ALA A 130 12.97 25.33 31.12
CA ALA A 130 12.37 25.28 29.79
C ALA A 130 10.99 25.95 29.88
N LYS A 131 10.71 26.91 29.00
CA LYS A 131 9.52 27.77 29.06
C LYS A 131 8.87 27.92 27.70
N VAL A 132 7.56 28.14 27.73
CA VAL A 132 6.78 28.66 26.60
C VAL A 132 6.11 29.96 27.07
N GLY A 133 6.50 31.08 26.47
CA GLY A 133 6.07 32.40 26.93
C GLY A 133 6.48 32.63 28.41
N ALA A 134 5.49 32.88 29.28
CA ALA A 134 5.72 33.04 30.72
C ALA A 134 5.61 31.71 31.51
N THR A 135 5.20 30.62 30.88
CA THR A 135 4.92 29.35 31.56
C THR A 135 6.17 28.48 31.62
N THR A 136 6.58 28.07 32.83
CA THR A 136 7.64 27.08 33.02
C THR A 136 7.10 25.68 32.78
N LEU A 137 7.67 24.99 31.79
CA LEU A 137 7.35 23.62 31.42
C LEU A 137 8.10 22.59 32.29
N ALA A 138 9.38 22.84 32.53
CA ALA A 138 10.24 22.02 33.37
C ALA A 138 11.34 22.87 34.01
N THR A 139 11.84 22.40 35.16
CA THR A 139 13.02 22.96 35.84
C THR A 139 14.01 21.83 36.10
N TYR A 140 15.27 22.06 35.71
CA TYR A 140 16.42 21.22 36.03
C TYR A 140 17.41 22.04 36.86
N SER A 141 18.35 21.38 37.51
CA SER A 141 19.30 22.02 38.42
C SER A 141 20.63 21.28 38.47
N ASN A 142 21.57 21.80 39.25
CA ASN A 142 22.81 21.10 39.61
C ASN A 142 22.59 19.68 40.18
N LEU A 143 21.39 19.38 40.71
CA LEU A 143 21.05 18.04 41.20
C LEU A 143 20.79 17.02 40.07
N ASP A 144 20.56 17.48 38.84
CA ASP A 144 20.28 16.65 37.66
C ASP A 144 21.56 16.20 36.92
N ARG A 145 22.73 16.31 37.58
CA ARG A 145 24.03 15.96 36.99
C ARG A 145 24.05 14.52 36.45
N ALA A 146 24.62 14.35 35.26
CA ALA A 146 24.79 13.05 34.62
C ALA A 146 26.16 12.97 33.93
N SER A 147 26.64 11.77 33.60
CA SER A 147 27.93 11.58 32.92
C SER A 147 27.91 11.98 31.43
N GLY A 148 26.75 12.38 30.91
CA GLY A 148 26.53 12.75 29.52
C GLY A 148 25.10 13.23 29.32
N TYR A 149 24.69 13.39 28.05
CA TYR A 149 23.36 13.86 27.73
C TYR A 149 22.25 12.89 28.14
N VAL A 150 21.15 13.45 28.66
CA VAL A 150 19.90 12.75 28.91
C VAL A 150 18.80 13.41 28.09
N ARG A 151 18.09 12.63 27.29
CA ARG A 151 16.94 13.12 26.54
C ARG A 151 15.80 13.47 27.50
N LYS A 152 15.24 14.67 27.33
CA LYS A 152 14.05 15.15 28.04
C LYS A 152 12.91 15.28 27.05
N THR A 153 11.70 14.99 27.51
CA THR A 153 10.47 15.08 26.70
C THR A 153 9.38 15.74 27.54
N ILE A 154 8.67 16.69 26.96
CA ILE A 154 7.62 17.47 27.61
C ILE A 154 6.43 17.57 26.66
N ASP A 155 5.25 17.22 27.17
CA ASP A 155 3.99 17.46 26.45
C ASP A 155 3.66 18.96 26.42
N VAL A 156 3.54 19.50 25.22
CA VAL A 156 3.20 20.90 24.92
C VAL A 156 1.94 20.99 24.04
N SER A 157 1.12 19.94 24.03
CA SER A 157 -0.12 19.87 23.24
C SER A 157 -1.11 21.00 23.53
N SER A 158 -1.09 21.54 24.76
CA SER A 158 -1.93 22.68 25.16
C SER A 158 -1.64 23.97 24.40
N TYR A 159 -0.52 24.05 23.67
CA TYR A 159 -0.14 25.19 22.85
C TYR A 159 -0.45 25.01 21.35
N ALA A 160 -1.14 23.93 20.95
CA ALA A 160 -1.53 23.70 19.56
C ALA A 160 -2.27 24.90 18.95
N GLY A 161 -1.92 25.23 17.71
CA GLY A 161 -2.46 26.38 16.97
C GLY A 161 -1.86 27.73 17.36
N GLN A 162 -0.87 27.77 18.26
CA GLN A 162 -0.24 29.01 18.71
C GLN A 162 1.19 29.12 18.21
N THR A 163 1.58 30.34 17.84
CA THR A 163 2.99 30.70 17.75
C THR A 163 3.49 31.08 19.12
N VAL A 164 4.41 30.27 19.65
CA VAL A 164 4.94 30.40 21.00
C VAL A 164 6.39 30.82 20.98
N ASN A 165 6.83 31.50 22.03
CA ASN A 165 8.25 31.75 22.27
C ASN A 165 8.80 30.64 23.17
N LEU A 166 9.53 29.69 22.59
CA LEU A 166 10.26 28.66 23.32
C LEU A 166 11.52 29.29 23.91
N ALA A 167 11.73 29.13 25.23
CA ALA A 167 12.85 29.71 25.92
C ALA A 167 13.51 28.71 26.88
N PHE A 168 14.83 28.66 26.87
CA PHE A 168 15.64 28.01 27.88
C PHE A 168 16.38 29.09 28.66
N THR A 169 16.16 29.16 29.98
CA THR A 169 16.81 30.14 30.86
C THR A 169 17.59 29.43 31.96
N GLY A 170 18.91 29.58 31.92
CA GLY A 170 19.83 29.19 32.98
C GLY A 170 19.96 30.31 34.01
N THR A 171 20.10 29.96 35.28
CA THR A 171 20.43 30.90 36.36
C THR A 171 21.42 30.23 37.28
N GLU A 172 22.58 30.86 37.38
CA GLU A 172 23.69 30.45 38.22
C GLU A 172 23.84 31.44 39.38
N ASP A 173 24.18 30.95 40.58
CA ASP A 173 24.45 31.80 41.74
C ASP A 173 25.94 32.19 41.84
N SER A 174 26.30 32.97 42.87
CA SER A 174 27.70 33.33 43.11
C SER A 174 28.43 32.27 43.94
N SER A 175 28.71 31.10 43.35
CA SER A 175 29.46 30.03 44.02
C SER A 175 30.15 29.07 43.03
N LEU A 176 29.78 27.78 43.01
CA LEU A 176 30.39 26.76 42.17
C LEU A 176 29.65 26.68 40.85
N GLN A 177 30.35 26.26 39.80
CA GLN A 177 29.76 26.30 38.47
C GLN A 177 28.73 25.19 38.26
N THR A 178 27.69 25.51 37.49
CA THR A 178 26.82 24.51 36.85
C THR A 178 26.62 24.88 35.39
N SER A 179 27.01 23.99 34.50
CA SER A 179 26.84 24.08 33.06
C SER A 179 25.60 23.34 32.63
N PHE A 180 24.71 24.03 31.91
CA PHE A 180 23.56 23.43 31.25
C PHE A 180 23.79 23.40 29.74
N VAL A 181 24.06 22.20 29.22
CA VAL A 181 24.39 22.00 27.80
C VAL A 181 23.21 21.36 27.09
N LEU A 182 22.68 22.06 26.10
CA LEU A 182 21.50 21.66 25.33
C LEU A 182 21.89 21.33 23.89
N ASP A 183 21.30 20.27 23.36
CA ASP A 183 21.46 19.88 21.97
C ASP A 183 20.22 19.13 21.43
N ASP A 184 20.14 19.02 20.10
CA ASP A 184 19.09 18.31 19.35
C ASP A 184 17.66 18.66 19.82
N ILE A 185 17.37 19.96 19.91
CA ILE A 185 16.05 20.45 20.33
C ILE A 185 15.04 20.22 19.20
N ALA A 186 13.99 19.46 19.47
CA ALA A 186 12.91 19.18 18.53
C ALA A 186 11.54 19.44 19.16
N LEU A 187 10.60 19.91 18.35
CA LEU A 187 9.18 19.92 18.71
C LEU A 187 8.44 19.13 17.66
N ASP A 188 8.08 17.91 18.02
CA ASP A 188 7.39 16.96 17.16
C ASP A 188 5.89 17.02 17.45
N THR A 189 5.09 17.13 16.40
CA THR A 189 3.63 17.09 16.51
C THR A 189 3.10 15.81 15.88
N SER A 190 2.15 15.17 16.54
CA SER A 190 1.39 14.07 15.96
C SER A 190 -0.09 14.27 16.22
N GLY A 191 -0.90 14.10 15.19
CA GLY A 191 -2.35 14.20 15.27
C GLY A 191 -2.99 12.90 14.83
N THR A 192 -4.04 12.46 15.54
CA THR A 192 -5.00 11.51 14.98
C THR A 192 -5.98 12.17 14.00
N THR A 193 -5.59 13.33 13.45
CA THR A 193 -6.37 14.10 12.49
C THR A 193 -5.50 14.56 11.31
N THR A 194 -4.96 13.60 10.55
CA THR A 194 -5.34 13.62 9.13
C THR A 194 -6.86 13.81 9.14
N PRO A 195 -7.48 14.77 8.41
CA PRO A 195 -8.88 14.54 8.06
C PRO A 195 -8.90 13.09 7.57
N PRO A 196 -9.72 12.17 8.13
CA PRO A 196 -9.66 10.76 7.73
C PRO A 196 -9.74 10.84 6.22
N PRO A 197 -8.74 10.41 5.45
CA PRO A 197 -8.36 11.09 4.22
C PRO A 197 -9.50 11.55 3.29
N ALA A 198 -10.17 12.67 3.58
CA ALA A 198 -11.59 12.87 3.19
C ALA A 198 -12.49 11.60 3.10
N ASP A 199 -12.16 10.50 3.81
CA ASP A 199 -12.42 9.08 3.53
C ASP A 199 -11.22 8.27 2.96
N SER A 200 -10.51 7.52 3.83
CA SER A 200 -9.48 6.53 3.44
C SER A 200 -10.04 5.21 2.94
N VAL A 201 -11.36 5.09 2.80
CA VAL A 201 -11.98 3.84 2.38
C VAL A 201 -11.70 3.66 0.90
N ARG A 202 -11.00 2.58 0.58
CA ARG A 202 -10.74 2.20 -0.81
C ARG A 202 -12.07 2.00 -1.54
N THR A 203 -12.24 2.70 -2.65
CA THR A 203 -13.44 2.69 -3.46
C THR A 203 -13.08 2.89 -4.95
N PRO A 204 -13.88 2.46 -5.94
CA PRO A 204 -15.14 1.71 -5.84
C PRO A 204 -14.99 0.35 -5.18
N ALA A 205 -15.87 0.01 -4.24
CA ALA A 205 -15.81 -1.22 -3.47
C ALA A 205 -16.71 -2.32 -4.06
N ALA A 206 -16.36 -3.57 -3.74
CA ALA A 206 -17.01 -4.78 -4.23
C ALA A 206 -17.24 -4.78 -5.76
N PRO A 207 -16.20 -4.48 -6.57
CA PRO A 207 -16.33 -4.54 -8.02
C PRO A 207 -16.76 -5.93 -8.50
N ALA A 208 -17.66 -5.96 -9.48
CA ALA A 208 -18.07 -7.18 -10.15
C ALA A 208 -18.14 -6.95 -11.67
N TYR A 209 -17.50 -7.83 -12.43
CA TYR A 209 -17.37 -7.72 -13.87
C TYR A 209 -18.13 -8.84 -14.57
N THR A 210 -18.95 -8.49 -15.55
CA THR A 210 -19.55 -9.45 -16.49
C THR A 210 -19.01 -9.16 -17.87
N VAL A 211 -18.45 -10.18 -18.50
CA VAL A 211 -17.74 -10.05 -19.77
C VAL A 211 -18.24 -11.12 -20.74
N SER A 212 -18.49 -10.72 -21.98
CA SER A 212 -18.76 -11.63 -23.08
C SER A 212 -17.95 -11.19 -24.28
N LEU A 213 -17.02 -12.03 -24.71
CA LEU A 213 -16.13 -11.77 -25.84
C LEU A 213 -16.18 -12.94 -26.82
N SER A 214 -16.05 -12.63 -28.11
CA SER A 214 -15.85 -13.62 -29.17
C SER A 214 -14.53 -13.33 -29.88
N SER A 215 -13.71 -14.37 -30.07
CA SER A 215 -12.45 -14.27 -30.80
C SER A 215 -12.58 -14.49 -32.30
N ASP A 216 -11.60 -13.96 -33.03
CA ASP A 216 -11.29 -14.37 -34.40
C ASP A 216 -10.87 -15.85 -34.49
N SER A 217 -10.46 -16.30 -35.68
CA SER A 217 -10.07 -17.70 -35.91
C SER A 217 -8.77 -18.11 -35.23
N THR A 218 -7.97 -17.14 -34.76
CA THR A 218 -6.61 -17.34 -34.23
C THR A 218 -6.51 -17.08 -32.73
N GLY A 219 -7.54 -16.50 -32.10
CA GLY A 219 -7.51 -16.14 -30.68
C GLY A 219 -6.77 -14.82 -30.41
N THR A 220 -6.44 -14.05 -31.45
CA THR A 220 -5.61 -12.84 -31.37
C THR A 220 -6.44 -11.55 -31.32
N VAL A 221 -7.68 -11.59 -31.76
CA VAL A 221 -8.60 -10.45 -31.69
C VAL A 221 -9.88 -10.87 -30.98
N TRP A 222 -10.28 -10.12 -29.96
CA TRP A 222 -11.48 -10.36 -29.17
C TRP A 222 -12.39 -9.14 -29.21
N ASN A 223 -13.68 -9.36 -29.44
CA ASN A 223 -14.67 -8.28 -29.41
C ASN A 223 -15.90 -8.71 -28.64
N GLY A 224 -16.54 -7.77 -27.96
CA GLY A 224 -17.81 -8.00 -27.31
C GLY A 224 -18.13 -6.89 -26.32
N HIS A 225 -18.60 -7.26 -25.14
CA HIS A 225 -19.11 -6.31 -24.15
C HIS A 225 -18.62 -6.67 -22.75
N GLN A 226 -18.33 -5.63 -21.98
CA GLN A 226 -18.03 -5.73 -20.56
C GLN A 226 -18.87 -4.74 -19.77
N SER A 227 -19.31 -5.15 -18.57
CA SER A 227 -19.90 -4.26 -17.58
C SER A 227 -19.23 -4.42 -16.23
N ALA A 228 -19.03 -3.30 -15.53
CA ALA A 228 -18.53 -3.25 -14.16
C ALA A 228 -19.63 -2.69 -13.25
N THR A 229 -20.00 -3.44 -12.21
CA THR A 229 -20.88 -2.97 -11.13
C THR A 229 -20.05 -2.75 -9.88
N PHE A 230 -20.34 -1.68 -9.14
CA PHE A 230 -19.56 -1.29 -7.97
C PHE A 230 -20.39 -0.46 -7.00
N THR A 231 -19.89 -0.32 -5.77
CA THR A 231 -20.50 0.50 -4.73
C THR A 231 -19.53 1.58 -4.28
N ASN A 232 -20.00 2.81 -4.09
CA ASN A 232 -19.20 3.81 -3.40
C ASN A 232 -19.19 3.48 -1.90
N ALA A 233 -18.06 3.02 -1.37
CA ALA A 233 -17.89 2.80 0.07
C ALA A 233 -17.47 4.07 0.80
N SER A 234 -16.99 5.05 0.05
CA SER A 234 -16.47 6.31 0.55
C SER A 234 -17.60 7.25 0.96
N ALA A 235 -17.42 7.97 2.07
CA ALA A 235 -18.22 9.12 2.47
C ALA A 235 -18.13 10.25 1.43
N THR A 236 -17.03 10.33 0.68
CA THR A 236 -16.92 11.23 -0.48
C THR A 236 -17.71 10.64 -1.64
N ALA A 237 -18.69 11.41 -2.15
CA ALA A 237 -19.47 10.99 -3.31
C ALA A 237 -18.59 10.91 -4.57
N LEU A 238 -18.76 9.85 -5.37
CA LEU A 238 -18.03 9.67 -6.63
C LEU A 238 -18.80 10.37 -7.76
N SER A 239 -18.24 11.43 -8.33
CA SER A 239 -18.74 12.01 -9.59
C SER A 239 -18.21 11.30 -10.83
N GLU A 240 -17.20 10.45 -10.64
CA GLU A 240 -16.42 9.81 -11.69
C GLU A 240 -15.79 8.53 -11.18
N VAL A 241 -15.44 7.65 -12.11
CA VAL A 241 -14.56 6.51 -11.90
C VAL A 241 -13.55 6.44 -13.03
N TYR A 242 -12.46 5.68 -12.85
CA TYR A 242 -11.50 5.40 -13.91
C TYR A 242 -11.48 3.91 -14.21
N LEU A 243 -11.43 3.58 -15.50
CA LEU A 243 -11.04 2.26 -15.98
C LEU A 243 -9.52 2.25 -16.20
N ARG A 244 -8.83 1.23 -15.69
CA ARG A 244 -7.42 0.93 -15.94
C ARG A 244 -7.33 0.01 -17.16
N LEU A 245 -6.55 0.43 -18.15
CA LEU A 245 -6.26 -0.27 -19.42
C LEU A 245 -4.75 -0.43 -19.56
N TRP A 246 -4.12 -1.07 -18.59
CA TRP A 246 -2.66 -1.11 -18.44
C TRP A 246 -1.93 -1.50 -19.74
N ASP A 247 -2.40 -2.53 -20.44
CA ASP A 247 -1.72 -3.02 -21.64
C ASP A 247 -1.92 -2.17 -22.90
N ASN A 248 -2.66 -1.05 -22.80
CA ASN A 248 -2.55 -0.02 -23.84
C ASN A 248 -1.14 0.55 -23.98
N TYR A 249 -0.29 0.35 -22.97
CA TYR A 249 1.15 0.59 -23.04
C TYR A 249 1.84 -0.09 -24.23
N HIS A 250 1.40 -1.28 -24.65
CA HIS A 250 1.98 -2.01 -25.79
C HIS A 250 1.58 -1.43 -27.16
N GLY A 251 0.79 -0.36 -27.20
CA GLY A 251 0.40 0.33 -28.41
C GLY A 251 0.71 1.82 -28.38
N THR A 252 -0.17 2.60 -29.03
CA THR A 252 -0.14 4.06 -28.95
C THR A 252 -1.53 4.57 -28.63
N CYS A 253 -1.66 5.77 -28.08
CA CYS A 253 -2.96 6.40 -27.87
C CYS A 253 -3.83 6.48 -29.14
N SER A 254 -3.22 6.60 -30.31
CA SER A 254 -3.92 6.60 -31.61
C SER A 254 -4.31 5.20 -32.12
N ALA A 255 -3.64 4.16 -31.62
CA ALA A 255 -3.88 2.77 -32.00
C ALA A 255 -3.68 1.87 -30.76
N PRO A 256 -4.55 1.98 -29.74
CA PRO A 256 -4.43 1.17 -28.54
C PRO A 256 -4.90 -0.27 -28.83
N PRO A 257 -4.25 -1.30 -28.25
CA PRO A 257 -4.69 -2.68 -28.37
C PRO A 257 -6.04 -2.93 -27.67
N ILE A 258 -6.35 -2.20 -26.59
CA ILE A 258 -7.61 -2.28 -25.87
C ILE A 258 -8.45 -1.03 -26.17
N LYS A 259 -9.63 -1.26 -26.76
CA LYS A 259 -10.56 -0.22 -27.18
C LYS A 259 -11.87 -0.34 -26.41
N VAL A 260 -12.24 0.76 -25.76
CA VAL A 260 -13.53 0.93 -25.10
C VAL A 260 -14.39 1.87 -25.95
N SER A 261 -15.61 1.46 -26.25
CA SER A 261 -16.56 2.26 -27.03
C SER A 261 -18.00 2.05 -26.53
N ASN A 262 -18.93 2.89 -27.00
CA ASN A 262 -20.36 2.80 -26.66
C ASN A 262 -20.62 2.71 -25.14
N VAL A 263 -19.94 3.56 -24.35
CA VAL A 263 -20.05 3.57 -22.89
C VAL A 263 -21.48 3.94 -22.45
N THR A 264 -21.99 3.18 -21.49
CA THR A 264 -23.28 3.35 -20.81
C THR A 264 -23.06 3.46 -19.30
N GLY A 265 -24.04 4.04 -18.57
CA GLY A 265 -23.91 4.28 -17.13
C GLY A 265 -23.00 5.46 -16.76
N GLY A 266 -22.46 6.17 -17.75
CA GLY A 266 -21.61 7.34 -17.63
C GLY A 266 -21.21 7.88 -19.00
N THR A 267 -20.36 8.91 -19.01
CA THR A 267 -19.77 9.48 -20.23
C THR A 267 -18.25 9.32 -20.17
N ALA A 268 -17.67 8.68 -21.18
CA ALA A 268 -16.22 8.57 -21.31
C ALA A 268 -15.59 9.92 -21.63
N GLY A 269 -14.52 10.26 -20.91
CA GLY A 269 -13.61 11.34 -21.25
C GLY A 269 -12.45 10.85 -22.12
N ASP A 270 -11.40 11.65 -22.17
CA ASP A 270 -10.17 11.28 -22.87
C ASP A 270 -9.35 10.25 -22.08
N LEU A 271 -8.60 9.45 -22.82
CA LEU A 271 -7.55 8.60 -22.25
C LEU A 271 -6.44 9.47 -21.64
N SER A 272 -5.91 9.02 -20.51
CA SER A 272 -4.87 9.68 -19.73
C SER A 272 -3.79 8.67 -19.31
N VAL A 273 -2.70 9.15 -18.70
CA VAL A 273 -1.57 8.32 -18.23
C VAL A 273 -1.03 7.43 -19.35
N ALA A 274 -0.56 8.04 -20.44
CA ALA A 274 -0.11 7.30 -21.63
C ALA A 274 -1.15 6.28 -22.15
N CYS A 275 -2.43 6.61 -22.00
CA CYS A 275 -3.58 5.83 -22.46
C CYS A 275 -3.92 4.55 -21.68
N THR A 276 -3.40 4.44 -20.45
CA THR A 276 -3.75 3.36 -19.52
C THR A 276 -4.86 3.71 -18.54
N ALA A 277 -5.40 4.93 -18.59
CA ALA A 277 -6.51 5.34 -17.73
C ALA A 277 -7.61 6.06 -18.51
N LEU A 278 -8.84 5.53 -18.46
CA LEU A 278 -10.02 6.14 -19.06
C LEU A 278 -10.97 6.67 -17.99
N LYS A 279 -11.17 7.98 -17.95
CA LYS A 279 -12.15 8.61 -17.06
C LYS A 279 -13.58 8.34 -17.53
N ILE A 280 -14.46 7.96 -16.62
CA ILE A 280 -15.90 7.86 -16.84
C ILE A 280 -16.60 8.82 -15.87
N THR A 281 -17.21 9.88 -16.37
CA THR A 281 -18.06 10.77 -15.58
C THR A 281 -19.41 10.12 -15.35
N LEU A 282 -19.82 10.00 -14.09
CA LEU A 282 -21.12 9.43 -13.72
C LEU A 282 -22.24 10.45 -13.95
N PRO A 283 -23.47 10.00 -14.31
CA PRO A 283 -24.58 10.90 -14.62
C PRO A 283 -25.05 11.71 -13.40
N ALA A 284 -24.79 11.22 -12.19
CA ALA A 284 -24.97 11.93 -10.93
C ALA A 284 -23.91 11.45 -9.93
N PRO A 285 -23.51 12.29 -8.94
CA PRO A 285 -22.63 11.85 -7.87
C PRO A 285 -23.20 10.66 -7.11
N LEU A 286 -22.42 9.59 -7.01
CA LEU A 286 -22.78 8.35 -6.32
C LEU A 286 -22.45 8.49 -4.83
N ALA A 287 -23.46 8.60 -3.97
CA ALA A 287 -23.26 8.77 -2.53
C ALA A 287 -22.80 7.46 -1.85
N GLN A 288 -22.34 7.56 -0.60
CA GLN A 288 -21.91 6.40 0.18
C GLN A 288 -23.00 5.31 0.25
N GLY A 289 -22.60 4.07 0.02
CA GLY A 289 -23.47 2.90 0.00
C GLY A 289 -24.31 2.75 -1.28
N GLN A 290 -24.29 3.72 -2.20
CA GLN A 290 -24.98 3.58 -3.49
C GLN A 290 -24.11 2.83 -4.49
N SER A 291 -24.78 2.10 -5.39
CA SER A 291 -24.14 1.33 -6.45
C SER A 291 -24.45 1.89 -7.83
N ALA A 292 -23.50 1.69 -8.76
CA ALA A 292 -23.66 2.01 -10.16
C ALA A 292 -23.13 0.86 -11.03
N THR A 293 -23.56 0.86 -12.29
CA THR A 293 -23.03 -0.04 -13.32
C THR A 293 -22.60 0.80 -14.51
N ILE A 294 -21.39 0.57 -15.00
CA ILE A 294 -20.91 1.06 -16.29
C ILE A 294 -20.80 -0.12 -17.25
N GLY A 295 -21.20 0.06 -18.50
CA GLY A 295 -21.13 -0.95 -19.56
C GLY A 295 -20.52 -0.38 -20.81
N PHE A 296 -19.81 -1.18 -21.60
CA PHE A 296 -19.15 -0.74 -22.81
C PHE A 296 -18.85 -1.89 -23.77
N ASP A 297 -18.78 -1.56 -25.05
CA ASP A 297 -18.22 -2.46 -26.06
C ASP A 297 -16.70 -2.47 -25.93
N LEU A 298 -16.14 -3.66 -25.92
CA LEU A 298 -14.73 -3.94 -25.70
C LEU A 298 -14.13 -4.63 -26.93
N GLY A 299 -13.05 -4.06 -27.46
CA GLY A 299 -12.19 -4.67 -28.47
C GLY A 299 -10.79 -4.84 -27.94
N ILE A 300 -10.20 -6.02 -28.13
CA ILE A 300 -8.83 -6.36 -27.72
C ILE A 300 -8.10 -6.92 -28.94
N THR A 301 -6.95 -6.36 -29.26
CA THR A 301 -6.02 -6.88 -30.27
C THR A 301 -4.72 -7.25 -29.57
N VAL A 302 -4.44 -8.54 -29.50
CA VAL A 302 -3.22 -9.07 -28.88
C VAL A 302 -2.03 -8.76 -29.79
N PRO A 303 -0.98 -8.09 -29.31
CA PRO A 303 0.19 -7.77 -30.11
C PRO A 303 1.08 -9.00 -30.34
N ASP A 304 1.94 -8.94 -31.36
CA ASP A 304 2.97 -9.96 -31.59
C ASP A 304 4.08 -9.85 -30.53
N GLY A 305 4.47 -10.98 -29.95
CA GLY A 305 5.51 -11.06 -28.93
C GLY A 305 5.18 -12.05 -27.80
N ALA A 306 6.18 -12.79 -27.34
CA ALA A 306 6.07 -13.68 -26.17
C ALA A 306 6.09 -12.84 -24.87
N ASP A 307 4.96 -12.20 -24.58
CA ASP A 307 4.74 -11.29 -23.46
C ASP A 307 3.52 -11.73 -22.62
N ARG A 308 3.32 -11.15 -21.43
CA ARG A 308 2.12 -11.36 -20.60
C ARG A 308 0.84 -10.87 -21.27
N PHE A 309 0.97 -9.89 -22.15
CA PHE A 309 -0.05 -9.47 -23.12
C PHE A 309 0.54 -9.50 -24.53
N GLY A 310 0.49 -10.66 -25.17
CA GLY A 310 1.09 -10.88 -26.49
C GLY A 310 0.80 -12.26 -27.06
N HIS A 311 1.16 -12.48 -28.33
CA HIS A 311 1.10 -13.79 -28.95
C HIS A 311 2.45 -14.25 -29.50
N ASP A 312 2.79 -15.51 -29.21
CA ASP A 312 3.90 -16.24 -29.84
C ASP A 312 3.32 -17.22 -30.88
N GLY A 313 3.36 -16.82 -32.15
CA GLY A 313 2.77 -17.59 -33.23
C GLY A 313 1.27 -17.85 -33.03
N ALA A 314 0.90 -19.09 -32.71
CA ALA A 314 -0.49 -19.51 -32.53
C ALA A 314 -0.96 -19.50 -31.06
N PHE A 315 -0.12 -19.05 -30.13
CA PHE A 315 -0.41 -19.02 -28.70
C PHE A 315 -0.53 -17.56 -28.25
N SER A 316 -1.73 -17.18 -27.82
CA SER A 316 -2.01 -15.85 -27.27
C SER A 316 -2.07 -15.91 -25.75
N PHE A 317 -1.41 -14.99 -25.06
CA PHE A 317 -1.40 -14.81 -23.62
C PHE A 317 -1.96 -13.43 -23.31
N ILE A 318 -3.04 -13.39 -22.52
CA ILE A 318 -3.91 -12.23 -22.41
C ILE A 318 -4.09 -11.89 -20.92
N GLY A 319 -3.00 -11.41 -20.33
CA GLY A 319 -2.97 -10.75 -19.03
C GLY A 319 -3.46 -9.30 -19.10
N ASN A 320 -3.96 -8.76 -17.98
CA ASN A 320 -4.41 -7.37 -17.73
C ASN A 320 -5.24 -6.66 -18.84
N ALA A 321 -5.82 -7.43 -19.78
CA ALA A 321 -6.50 -6.90 -20.96
C ALA A 321 -7.95 -6.46 -20.71
N LEU A 322 -8.58 -6.94 -19.64
CA LEU A 322 -9.92 -6.49 -19.25
C LEU A 322 -9.82 -5.18 -18.47
N PRO A 323 -10.53 -4.11 -18.87
CA PRO A 323 -10.51 -2.87 -18.11
C PRO A 323 -11.10 -3.05 -16.70
N VAL A 324 -10.35 -2.72 -15.65
CA VAL A 324 -10.84 -2.79 -14.26
C VAL A 324 -10.94 -1.39 -13.64
N LEU A 325 -11.72 -1.24 -12.57
CA LEU A 325 -11.84 0.04 -11.86
C LEU A 325 -10.56 0.38 -11.11
N ALA A 326 -10.06 1.60 -11.30
CA ALA A 326 -8.96 2.13 -10.50
C ALA A 326 -9.38 2.27 -9.02
N VAL A 327 -8.43 2.12 -8.12
CA VAL A 327 -8.65 2.37 -6.68
C VAL A 327 -8.56 3.87 -6.40
N ARG A 328 -9.50 4.39 -5.63
CA ARG A 328 -9.43 5.68 -4.96
C ARG A 328 -9.42 5.45 -3.46
N ASP A 329 -8.53 6.13 -2.77
CA ASP A 329 -8.56 6.21 -1.32
C ASP A 329 -8.19 7.63 -0.88
N GLY A 330 -7.60 7.73 0.30
CA GLY A 330 -7.14 8.95 0.88
C GLY A 330 -6.09 9.75 0.14
N ALA A 331 -5.26 9.07 -0.66
CA ALA A 331 -4.27 9.71 -1.51
C ALA A 331 -4.89 10.23 -2.83
N GLY A 332 -6.17 9.92 -3.07
CA GLY A 332 -6.85 10.21 -4.33
C GLY A 332 -6.93 8.99 -5.22
N TRP A 333 -6.97 9.21 -6.53
CA TRP A 333 -7.00 8.13 -7.52
C TRP A 333 -5.61 7.57 -7.74
N HIS A 334 -5.47 6.25 -7.61
CA HIS A 334 -4.27 5.51 -7.95
C HIS A 334 -4.27 5.22 -9.45
N LEU A 335 -3.53 6.05 -10.18
CA LEU A 335 -3.45 6.01 -11.65
C LEU A 335 -2.00 5.88 -12.13
N ASP A 336 -1.18 5.16 -11.38
CA ASP A 336 0.25 5.02 -11.63
C ASP A 336 0.56 4.55 -13.06
N PRO A 337 1.68 4.97 -13.67
CA PRO A 337 2.03 4.55 -15.02
C PRO A 337 2.37 3.05 -15.07
N TYR A 338 2.26 2.48 -16.27
CA TYR A 338 2.74 1.12 -16.51
C TYR A 338 4.28 1.08 -16.44
N THR A 339 4.84 0.06 -15.81
CA THR A 339 6.27 -0.28 -15.85
C THR A 339 6.51 -1.62 -16.55
N ASN A 340 7.64 -1.69 -17.26
CA ASN A 340 8.14 -2.91 -17.90
C ASN A 340 9.27 -3.57 -17.10
N ASN A 341 9.58 -3.05 -15.90
CA ASN A 341 10.64 -3.55 -15.03
C ASN A 341 10.11 -4.47 -13.91
N GLY A 342 8.82 -4.39 -13.62
CA GLY A 342 8.05 -5.22 -12.69
C GLY A 342 6.55 -4.92 -12.88
N GLU A 343 5.81 -4.87 -11.79
CA GLU A 343 4.36 -4.83 -11.77
C GLU A 343 3.83 -3.40 -11.59
N SER A 344 2.59 -3.14 -11.99
CA SER A 344 1.96 -1.81 -11.89
C SER A 344 0.49 -1.89 -11.54
N PHE A 345 0.04 -3.06 -11.08
CA PHE A 345 -1.37 -3.34 -10.97
C PHE A 345 -1.81 -3.05 -9.55
N TYR A 346 -2.91 -2.31 -9.47
CA TYR A 346 -3.53 -2.03 -8.20
C TYR A 346 -5.03 -2.05 -8.38
N SER A 347 -5.63 -3.13 -7.89
CA SER A 347 -7.05 -3.42 -7.98
C SER A 347 -7.57 -4.01 -6.66
N LEU A 348 -8.84 -3.75 -6.36
CA LEU A 348 -9.52 -4.42 -5.26
C LEU A 348 -10.03 -5.78 -5.72
N ALA A 349 -10.05 -6.75 -4.81
CA ALA A 349 -10.62 -8.07 -5.07
C ALA A 349 -12.07 -7.96 -5.60
N ALA A 350 -12.30 -8.62 -6.72
CA ALA A 350 -13.51 -8.52 -7.52
C ALA A 350 -14.08 -9.89 -7.86
N ASP A 351 -15.34 -9.90 -8.29
CA ASP A 351 -15.98 -11.08 -8.86
C ASP A 351 -16.03 -10.93 -10.39
N PHE A 352 -15.63 -11.97 -11.12
CA PHE A 352 -15.66 -12.00 -12.59
C PHE A 352 -16.53 -13.15 -13.08
N LYS A 353 -17.38 -12.85 -14.06
CA LYS A 353 -18.10 -13.82 -14.87
C LYS A 353 -17.79 -13.53 -16.33
N VAL A 354 -16.97 -14.39 -16.94
CA VAL A 354 -16.42 -14.18 -18.27
C VAL A 354 -16.87 -15.30 -19.20
N ALA A 355 -17.47 -14.96 -20.33
CA ALA A 355 -17.80 -15.88 -21.40
C ALA A 355 -16.91 -15.59 -22.61
N LEU A 356 -16.08 -16.55 -22.99
CA LEU A 356 -15.13 -16.49 -24.09
C LEU A 356 -15.61 -17.45 -25.19
N ASP A 357 -16.17 -16.91 -26.26
CA ASP A 357 -16.53 -17.66 -27.46
C ASP A 357 -15.32 -17.75 -28.39
N HIS A 358 -14.86 -18.95 -28.72
CA HIS A 358 -13.64 -19.19 -29.50
C HIS A 358 -13.76 -20.39 -30.45
N PRO A 359 -12.89 -20.52 -31.46
CA PRO A 359 -12.83 -21.72 -32.29
C PRO A 359 -12.61 -22.98 -31.43
N SER A 360 -13.36 -24.05 -31.69
CA SER A 360 -13.28 -25.30 -30.90
C SER A 360 -11.94 -26.02 -30.98
N GLY A 361 -11.04 -25.61 -31.89
CA GLY A 361 -9.68 -26.12 -31.98
C GLY A 361 -8.68 -25.47 -31.01
N LEU A 362 -9.07 -24.42 -30.31
CA LEU A 362 -8.24 -23.75 -29.30
C LEU A 362 -8.62 -24.22 -27.90
N LEU A 363 -7.63 -24.33 -27.02
CA LEU A 363 -7.84 -24.38 -25.58
C LEU A 363 -7.75 -22.96 -25.01
N VAL A 364 -8.62 -22.65 -24.05
CA VAL A 364 -8.72 -21.33 -23.43
C VAL A 364 -8.69 -21.45 -21.90
N PRO A 365 -7.50 -21.69 -21.28
CA PRO A 365 -7.37 -21.60 -19.83
C PRO A 365 -7.57 -20.17 -19.36
N ALA A 366 -8.18 -19.99 -18.19
CA ALA A 366 -8.53 -18.67 -17.66
C ALA A 366 -8.59 -18.67 -16.14
N THR A 367 -8.42 -17.48 -15.55
CA THR A 367 -8.63 -17.21 -14.12
C THR A 367 -9.99 -17.74 -13.63
N GLY A 368 -9.98 -18.41 -12.47
CA GLY A 368 -11.16 -18.98 -11.83
C GLY A 368 -11.49 -20.38 -12.33
N THR A 369 -12.74 -20.82 -12.13
CA THR A 369 -13.19 -22.13 -12.59
C THR A 369 -13.87 -22.01 -13.95
N SER A 370 -13.37 -22.77 -14.92
CA SER A 370 -13.83 -22.71 -16.30
C SER A 370 -14.69 -23.91 -16.71
N THR A 371 -15.71 -23.67 -17.53
CA THR A 371 -16.56 -24.72 -18.11
C THR A 371 -16.81 -24.46 -19.60
N ASP A 372 -16.64 -25.50 -20.41
CA ASP A 372 -16.86 -25.41 -21.86
C ASP A 372 -18.26 -25.87 -22.22
N THR A 373 -18.92 -25.10 -23.09
CA THR A 373 -20.20 -25.47 -23.69
C THR A 373 -20.15 -25.30 -25.21
N PRO A 374 -20.92 -26.10 -25.98
CA PRO A 374 -21.00 -25.90 -27.42
C PRO A 374 -21.51 -24.51 -27.78
N GLY A 375 -20.78 -23.80 -28.64
CA GLY A 375 -21.19 -22.52 -29.21
C GLY A 375 -21.91 -22.69 -30.56
N SER A 376 -21.74 -21.71 -31.44
CA SER A 376 -22.14 -21.85 -32.85
C SER A 376 -21.28 -22.92 -33.58
N SER A 377 -21.62 -23.26 -34.83
CA SER A 377 -20.91 -24.32 -35.56
C SER A 377 -19.41 -24.07 -35.62
N GLY A 378 -18.61 -25.01 -35.08
CA GLY A 378 -17.15 -24.92 -35.02
C GLY A 378 -16.60 -24.06 -33.86
N ARG A 379 -17.46 -23.63 -32.92
CA ARG A 379 -17.10 -22.79 -31.79
C ARG A 379 -17.46 -23.41 -30.44
N THR A 380 -16.69 -23.04 -29.44
CA THR A 380 -16.86 -23.39 -28.03
C THR A 380 -16.99 -22.11 -27.23
N VAL A 381 -17.86 -22.11 -26.21
CA VAL A 381 -17.93 -21.02 -25.23
C VAL A 381 -17.37 -21.52 -23.91
N THR A 382 -16.20 -21.01 -23.52
CA THR A 382 -15.62 -21.19 -22.20
C THR A 382 -16.20 -20.14 -21.27
N THR A 383 -16.94 -20.57 -20.25
CA THR A 383 -17.43 -19.69 -19.18
C THR A 383 -16.58 -19.87 -17.93
N ALA A 384 -15.86 -18.81 -17.56
CA ALA A 384 -15.06 -18.73 -16.35
C ALA A 384 -15.78 -17.93 -15.26
N THR A 385 -15.81 -18.46 -14.05
CA THR A 385 -16.28 -17.75 -12.85
C THR A 385 -15.15 -17.67 -11.84
N ALA A 386 -14.75 -16.45 -11.49
CA ALA A 386 -13.72 -16.18 -10.50
C ALA A 386 -14.31 -15.28 -9.41
N SER A 387 -14.09 -15.61 -8.14
CA SER A 387 -14.55 -14.78 -7.02
C SER A 387 -13.36 -14.30 -6.21
N LYS A 388 -13.43 -13.04 -5.77
CA LYS A 388 -12.40 -12.37 -4.96
C LYS A 388 -10.99 -12.45 -5.57
N VAL A 389 -10.92 -12.31 -6.89
CA VAL A 389 -9.65 -12.19 -7.63
C VAL A 389 -9.38 -10.72 -7.96
N ARG A 390 -8.12 -10.33 -8.02
CA ARG A 390 -7.72 -8.96 -8.35
C ARG A 390 -7.87 -8.68 -9.83
N ASP A 391 -7.28 -9.57 -10.60
CA ASP A 391 -7.20 -9.47 -12.04
C ASP A 391 -7.72 -10.78 -12.67
N PHE A 392 -8.05 -10.71 -13.96
CA PHE A 392 -8.52 -11.85 -14.74
C PHE A 392 -7.68 -11.95 -16.00
N ALA A 393 -7.05 -13.11 -16.19
CA ALA A 393 -6.25 -13.42 -17.37
C ALA A 393 -6.76 -14.69 -18.06
N TRP A 394 -6.43 -14.83 -19.34
CA TRP A 394 -6.64 -16.06 -20.07
C TRP A 394 -5.56 -16.24 -21.14
N ALA A 395 -5.47 -17.45 -21.69
CA ALA A 395 -4.70 -17.71 -22.90
C ALA A 395 -5.60 -18.34 -23.96
N ALA A 396 -5.16 -18.35 -25.21
CA ALA A 396 -5.85 -19.05 -26.30
C ALA A 396 -4.84 -19.62 -27.29
N GLY A 397 -4.92 -20.92 -27.58
CA GLY A 397 -3.98 -21.56 -28.49
C GLY A 397 -4.14 -23.07 -28.58
N PRO A 398 -3.39 -23.74 -29.49
CA PRO A 398 -3.39 -25.19 -29.63
C PRO A 398 -2.52 -25.86 -28.55
N PHE A 399 -2.79 -25.56 -27.28
CA PHE A 399 -2.02 -26.07 -26.13
C PHE A 399 -2.17 -27.59 -25.95
N SER A 400 -1.15 -28.22 -25.38
CA SER A 400 -1.29 -29.54 -24.75
C SER A 400 -1.63 -29.36 -23.27
N LYS A 401 -2.60 -30.13 -22.74
CA LYS A 401 -3.05 -30.08 -21.35
C LYS A 401 -2.72 -31.36 -20.60
N VAL A 402 -2.17 -31.25 -19.38
CA VAL A 402 -2.13 -32.31 -18.37
C VAL A 402 -2.77 -31.81 -17.07
N SER A 403 -3.46 -32.69 -16.35
CA SER A 403 -4.23 -32.31 -15.16
C SER A 403 -3.98 -33.28 -14.00
N GLY A 404 -4.18 -32.79 -12.78
CA GLY A 404 -4.22 -33.61 -11.58
C GLY A 404 -4.78 -32.85 -10.39
N THR A 405 -4.95 -33.54 -9.26
CA THR A 405 -5.38 -32.90 -8.01
C THR A 405 -4.24 -32.98 -7.00
N SER A 406 -3.95 -31.88 -6.30
CA SER A 406 -2.99 -31.87 -5.18
C SER A 406 -3.46 -32.77 -4.04
N PRO A 407 -2.56 -33.30 -3.20
CA PRO A 407 -2.95 -33.97 -1.95
C PRO A 407 -3.90 -33.14 -1.06
N GLY A 408 -3.77 -31.81 -1.07
CA GLY A 408 -4.67 -30.87 -0.40
C GLY A 408 -6.03 -30.68 -1.06
N GLY A 409 -6.26 -31.29 -2.23
CA GLY A 409 -7.56 -31.31 -2.93
C GLY A 409 -7.73 -30.23 -4.00
N VAL A 410 -6.69 -29.46 -4.33
CA VAL A 410 -6.75 -28.41 -5.35
C VAL A 410 -6.59 -29.03 -6.75
N PRO A 411 -7.55 -28.86 -7.67
CA PRO A 411 -7.37 -29.17 -9.08
C PRO A 411 -6.28 -28.27 -9.69
N VAL A 412 -5.35 -28.88 -10.40
CA VAL A 412 -4.24 -28.22 -11.08
C VAL A 412 -4.21 -28.66 -12.53
N ASN A 413 -4.12 -27.71 -13.45
CA ASN A 413 -3.96 -27.95 -14.87
C ASN A 413 -2.66 -27.29 -15.36
N VAL A 414 -1.94 -27.98 -16.23
CA VAL A 414 -0.78 -27.42 -16.94
C VAL A 414 -1.07 -27.43 -18.43
N TYR A 415 -1.05 -26.26 -19.03
CA TYR A 415 -1.15 -26.04 -20.47
C TYR A 415 0.23 -25.69 -20.99
N SER A 416 0.60 -26.23 -22.14
CA SER A 416 1.96 -26.08 -22.66
C SER A 416 1.98 -25.93 -24.17
N VAL A 417 2.85 -25.04 -24.65
CA VAL A 417 3.12 -24.87 -26.08
C VAL A 417 3.83 -26.10 -26.65
N SER A 418 3.82 -26.26 -27.98
CA SER A 418 4.32 -27.47 -28.66
C SER A 418 5.81 -27.79 -28.43
N GLY A 419 6.61 -26.82 -28.00
CA GLY A 419 8.04 -27.01 -27.72
C GLY A 419 8.33 -27.69 -26.37
N ILE A 420 7.33 -27.82 -25.49
CA ILE A 420 7.51 -28.37 -24.14
C ILE A 420 7.22 -29.87 -24.16
N SER A 421 8.19 -30.66 -23.69
CA SER A 421 8.03 -32.11 -23.60
C SER A 421 6.98 -32.51 -22.56
N SER A 422 6.33 -33.66 -22.76
CA SER A 422 5.40 -34.23 -21.78
C SER A 422 6.05 -34.49 -20.41
N ALA A 423 7.36 -34.82 -20.38
CA ALA A 423 8.12 -34.98 -19.15
C ALA A 423 8.25 -33.66 -18.38
N ASN A 424 8.53 -32.56 -19.09
CA ASN A 424 8.57 -31.22 -18.49
C ASN A 424 7.20 -30.79 -17.97
N ALA A 425 6.13 -30.97 -18.76
CA ALA A 425 4.77 -30.67 -18.33
C ALA A 425 4.37 -31.47 -17.08
N GLN A 426 4.72 -32.76 -17.01
CA GLN A 426 4.48 -33.61 -15.84
C GLN A 426 5.31 -33.20 -14.62
N SER A 427 6.54 -32.72 -14.83
CA SER A 427 7.38 -32.14 -13.78
C SER A 427 6.72 -30.87 -13.22
N MET A 428 6.27 -29.96 -14.09
CA MET A 428 5.61 -28.72 -13.66
C MET A 428 4.28 -29.00 -12.96
N LEU A 429 3.48 -29.97 -13.41
CA LEU A 429 2.28 -30.40 -12.71
C LEU A 429 2.59 -30.92 -11.30
N SER A 430 3.68 -31.65 -11.14
CA SER A 430 4.11 -32.16 -9.83
C SER A 430 4.56 -31.01 -8.93
N THR A 431 5.34 -30.06 -9.46
CA THR A 431 5.76 -28.84 -8.75
C THR A 431 4.56 -28.02 -8.31
N ALA A 432 3.62 -27.73 -9.21
CA ALA A 432 2.46 -26.90 -8.89
C ALA A 432 1.60 -27.50 -7.77
N LYS A 433 1.35 -28.81 -7.84
CA LYS A 433 0.64 -29.55 -6.76
C LYS A 433 1.35 -29.47 -5.41
N SER A 434 2.69 -29.56 -5.41
CA SER A 434 3.47 -29.45 -4.17
C SER A 434 3.51 -28.02 -3.65
N ALA A 435 3.67 -27.02 -4.52
CA ALA A 435 3.74 -25.61 -4.16
C ALA A 435 2.42 -25.11 -3.57
N VAL A 436 1.28 -25.41 -4.21
CA VAL A 436 -0.04 -24.97 -3.71
C VAL A 436 -0.34 -25.53 -2.31
N ASP A 437 -0.03 -26.81 -2.06
CA ASP A 437 -0.22 -27.43 -0.74
C ASP A 437 0.76 -26.86 0.31
N ALA A 438 2.02 -26.60 -0.09
CA ALA A 438 3.03 -26.05 0.78
C ALA A 438 2.69 -24.63 1.25
N HIS A 439 2.22 -23.78 0.34
CA HIS A 439 1.80 -22.41 0.66
C HIS A 439 0.48 -22.41 1.41
N ALA A 440 -0.47 -23.27 1.04
CA ALA A 440 -1.74 -23.39 1.75
C ALA A 440 -1.56 -23.81 3.22
N GLY A 441 -0.63 -24.74 3.48
CA GLY A 441 -0.29 -25.15 4.85
C GLY A 441 0.29 -24.02 5.71
N ARG A 442 0.95 -23.03 5.09
CA ARG A 442 1.58 -21.89 5.77
C ARG A 442 0.59 -20.75 6.00
N PHE A 443 -0.12 -20.34 4.96
CA PHE A 443 -0.81 -19.06 4.94
C PHE A 443 -2.34 -19.16 4.98
N GLY A 444 -2.92 -20.33 4.67
CA GLY A 444 -4.37 -20.55 4.66
C GLY A 444 -4.83 -21.31 3.42
N ALA A 445 -6.03 -21.87 3.41
CA ALA A 445 -6.52 -22.68 2.30
C ALA A 445 -6.59 -21.89 0.97
N TYR A 446 -6.21 -22.54 -0.13
CA TYR A 446 -6.29 -21.95 -1.47
C TYR A 446 -7.76 -21.75 -1.89
N PRO A 447 -8.21 -20.52 -2.22
CA PRO A 447 -9.64 -20.24 -2.36
C PRO A 447 -10.16 -20.16 -3.80
N TYR A 448 -9.30 -20.18 -4.83
CA TYR A 448 -9.70 -19.85 -6.20
C TYR A 448 -10.29 -21.01 -7.03
N GLY A 449 -10.56 -22.14 -6.38
CA GLY A 449 -11.23 -23.30 -7.01
C GLY A 449 -10.26 -24.21 -7.76
N GLU A 450 -9.60 -23.72 -8.81
CA GLU A 450 -8.53 -24.43 -9.54
C GLU A 450 -7.31 -23.54 -9.77
N LEU A 451 -6.21 -24.15 -10.21
CA LEU A 451 -4.97 -23.46 -10.58
C LEU A 451 -4.55 -23.91 -11.99
N ASP A 452 -4.49 -22.96 -12.92
CA ASP A 452 -4.00 -23.17 -14.27
C ASP A 452 -2.60 -22.61 -14.43
N ALA A 453 -1.64 -23.41 -14.90
CA ALA A 453 -0.30 -22.95 -15.26
C ALA A 453 -0.11 -23.08 -16.78
N VAL A 454 0.23 -21.99 -17.45
CA VAL A 454 0.45 -21.95 -18.90
C VAL A 454 1.93 -21.72 -19.17
N LEU A 455 2.54 -22.66 -19.90
CA LEU A 455 3.98 -22.74 -20.07
C LEU A 455 4.41 -22.39 -21.49
N ASP A 456 5.36 -21.46 -21.58
CA ASP A 456 6.12 -21.15 -22.78
C ASP A 456 7.56 -20.82 -22.40
N ASN A 457 8.56 -21.38 -23.09
CA ASN A 457 9.97 -21.08 -22.82
C ASN A 457 10.48 -19.83 -23.55
N ASN A 458 9.63 -19.18 -24.36
CA ASN A 458 9.98 -17.99 -25.12
C ASN A 458 9.66 -16.68 -24.37
N PHE A 459 9.00 -16.74 -23.21
CA PHE A 459 8.79 -15.55 -22.38
C PHE A 459 10.13 -14.92 -22.01
N TRP A 460 10.18 -13.58 -22.05
CA TRP A 460 11.36 -12.82 -21.65
C TRP A 460 11.46 -12.63 -20.12
N PHE A 461 10.37 -12.92 -19.40
CA PHE A 461 10.21 -12.83 -17.95
C PHE A 461 10.20 -14.22 -17.29
N GLY A 462 10.31 -14.24 -15.95
CA GLY A 462 10.35 -15.48 -15.16
C GLY A 462 8.99 -16.16 -15.04
N GLY A 463 7.97 -15.40 -14.66
CA GLY A 463 6.57 -15.81 -14.60
C GLY A 463 5.64 -14.61 -14.38
N MET A 464 4.35 -14.87 -14.29
CA MET A 464 3.29 -13.89 -14.02
C MET A 464 2.15 -14.57 -13.27
N GLU A 465 1.58 -13.91 -12.28
CA GLU A 465 1.00 -14.55 -11.10
C GLU A 465 -0.53 -14.43 -10.94
N TYR A 466 -1.27 -14.14 -12.02
CA TYR A 466 -2.71 -13.87 -11.92
C TYR A 466 -3.47 -14.87 -11.03
N PRO A 467 -4.49 -14.42 -10.27
CA PRO A 467 -5.20 -15.31 -9.36
C PRO A 467 -5.79 -16.53 -10.09
N GLY A 468 -5.41 -17.73 -9.67
CA GLY A 468 -5.82 -18.99 -10.29
C GLY A 468 -5.23 -19.29 -11.67
N PHE A 469 -4.36 -18.43 -12.20
CA PHE A 469 -3.80 -18.56 -13.54
C PHE A 469 -2.37 -18.00 -13.58
N VAL A 470 -1.37 -18.83 -13.82
CA VAL A 470 0.03 -18.38 -13.88
C VAL A 470 0.63 -18.60 -15.27
N LEU A 471 1.43 -17.66 -15.74
CA LEU A 471 2.31 -17.82 -16.90
C LEU A 471 3.71 -18.13 -16.40
N ASP A 472 4.41 -19.08 -17.02
CA ASP A 472 5.76 -19.44 -16.56
C ASP A 472 6.60 -20.08 -17.68
N LEU A 473 7.91 -20.05 -17.48
CA LEU A 473 8.86 -20.92 -18.15
C LEU A 473 8.80 -22.34 -17.54
N VAL A 474 9.51 -23.30 -18.13
CA VAL A 474 9.77 -24.59 -17.45
C VAL A 474 10.83 -24.38 -16.37
N SER A 475 10.40 -23.92 -15.18
CA SER A 475 11.25 -23.68 -14.03
C SER A 475 10.54 -24.07 -12.74
N THR A 476 11.07 -25.05 -12.00
CA THR A 476 10.43 -25.47 -10.74
C THR A 476 10.47 -24.37 -9.66
N THR A 477 11.45 -23.48 -9.73
CA THR A 477 11.60 -22.40 -8.75
C THR A 477 10.69 -21.22 -9.07
N ALA A 478 10.63 -20.80 -10.34
CA ALA A 478 9.69 -19.77 -10.78
C ALA A 478 8.25 -20.24 -10.52
N LEU A 479 7.90 -21.47 -10.87
CA LEU A 479 6.53 -21.95 -10.64
C LEU A 479 6.15 -22.02 -9.16
N THR A 480 7.11 -22.30 -8.28
CA THR A 480 6.87 -22.25 -6.83
C THR A 480 6.65 -20.81 -6.35
N HIS A 481 7.32 -19.85 -6.99
CA HIS A 481 7.21 -18.41 -6.76
C HIS A 481 5.87 -17.88 -7.27
N GLU A 482 5.51 -18.10 -8.54
CA GLU A 482 4.21 -17.66 -9.10
C GLU A 482 3.00 -18.22 -8.32
N ILE A 483 3.13 -19.43 -7.78
CA ILE A 483 2.09 -20.02 -6.93
C ILE A 483 2.11 -19.45 -5.50
N GLY A 484 3.25 -18.94 -5.04
CA GLY A 484 3.35 -18.19 -3.78
C GLY A 484 2.58 -16.87 -3.84
N HIS A 485 2.57 -16.22 -5.00
CA HIS A 485 1.80 -15.00 -5.22
C HIS A 485 0.28 -15.19 -5.11
N GLN A 486 -0.21 -16.44 -5.14
CA GLN A 486 -1.62 -16.69 -4.88
C GLN A 486 -2.00 -16.26 -3.45
N TRP A 487 -1.05 -16.20 -2.51
CA TRP A 487 -1.26 -15.65 -1.17
C TRP A 487 -0.78 -14.20 -1.02
N TRP A 488 0.39 -13.85 -1.53
CA TRP A 488 0.98 -12.50 -1.46
C TRP A 488 0.81 -11.84 -2.82
N TYR A 489 0.17 -10.67 -2.93
CA TYR A 489 -0.58 -10.19 -4.09
C TYR A 489 -2.00 -10.77 -4.19
N GLY A 490 -2.20 -12.04 -4.55
CA GLY A 490 -3.54 -12.58 -4.88
C GLY A 490 -4.57 -12.40 -3.76
N ILE A 491 -4.35 -13.08 -2.63
CA ILE A 491 -5.22 -13.02 -1.45
C ILE A 491 -4.91 -11.79 -0.60
N VAL A 492 -3.67 -11.65 -0.15
CA VAL A 492 -3.15 -10.50 0.57
C VAL A 492 -2.52 -9.57 -0.44
N GLY A 493 -3.32 -8.66 -1.00
CA GLY A 493 -2.82 -7.76 -2.02
C GLY A 493 -2.13 -6.57 -1.44
N ASP A 494 -1.59 -5.78 -2.34
CA ASP A 494 -0.87 -4.55 -2.08
C ASP A 494 -1.06 -3.63 -3.29
N ASP A 495 -0.40 -2.48 -3.26
CA ASP A 495 -0.24 -1.63 -4.41
C ASP A 495 1.14 -1.95 -4.99
N GLU A 496 1.17 -2.83 -6.00
CA GLU A 496 2.42 -3.36 -6.55
C GLU A 496 3.31 -2.23 -7.12
N TYR A 497 2.71 -1.12 -7.56
CA TYR A 497 3.49 0.02 -8.03
C TYR A 497 4.19 0.74 -6.88
N ASN A 498 3.46 1.04 -5.80
CA ASN A 498 3.97 1.86 -4.70
C ASN A 498 4.73 1.05 -3.64
N THR A 499 4.41 -0.23 -3.49
CA THR A 499 4.97 -1.13 -2.47
C THR A 499 5.33 -2.52 -3.02
N PRO A 500 6.12 -2.64 -4.11
CA PRO A 500 6.45 -3.90 -4.81
C PRO A 500 7.25 -4.92 -3.98
N TRP A 501 7.48 -4.64 -2.69
CA TRP A 501 8.18 -5.57 -1.80
C TRP A 501 7.18 -6.45 -1.02
N LEU A 502 5.92 -6.04 -0.91
CA LEU A 502 4.92 -6.75 -0.10
C LEU A 502 4.42 -8.02 -0.78
N ASP A 503 4.42 -8.04 -2.11
CA ASP A 503 4.27 -9.18 -2.98
C ASP A 503 5.62 -9.90 -3.17
N GLU A 504 6.62 -9.25 -3.77
CA GLU A 504 7.80 -9.94 -4.31
C GLU A 504 8.73 -10.48 -3.23
N SER A 505 9.01 -9.68 -2.20
CA SER A 505 9.86 -10.14 -1.09
C SER A 505 9.19 -11.27 -0.33
N PHE A 506 7.87 -11.20 -0.13
CA PHE A 506 7.10 -12.18 0.61
C PHE A 506 6.97 -13.49 -0.17
N THR A 507 6.73 -13.40 -1.48
CA THR A 507 6.68 -14.56 -2.37
C THR A 507 8.05 -15.21 -2.49
N ASP A 508 9.14 -14.46 -2.65
CA ASP A 508 10.49 -15.03 -2.72
C ASP A 508 10.90 -15.68 -1.38
N TYR A 509 10.51 -15.08 -0.25
CA TYR A 509 10.65 -15.71 1.06
C TYR A 509 9.79 -16.99 1.20
N ALA A 510 8.54 -16.98 0.75
CA ALA A 510 7.67 -18.16 0.74
C ALA A 510 8.24 -19.29 -0.13
N THR A 511 8.83 -18.93 -1.27
CA THR A 511 9.53 -19.85 -2.19
C THR A 511 10.70 -20.52 -1.48
N ASP A 512 11.54 -19.74 -0.79
CA ASP A 512 12.63 -20.27 0.03
C ASP A 512 12.10 -21.26 1.08
N LEU A 513 11.02 -20.94 1.79
CA LEU A 513 10.42 -21.83 2.77
C LEU A 513 9.89 -23.13 2.15
N ALA A 514 9.24 -23.06 0.99
CA ALA A 514 8.73 -24.24 0.28
C ALA A 514 9.87 -25.16 -0.18
N GLN A 515 11.03 -24.59 -0.52
CA GLN A 515 12.24 -25.31 -0.93
C GLN A 515 13.16 -25.70 0.24
N GLY A 516 12.79 -25.39 1.49
CA GLY A 516 13.58 -25.72 2.67
C GLY A 516 14.86 -24.88 2.83
N LYS A 517 14.94 -23.73 2.19
CA LYS A 517 16.05 -22.78 2.34
C LYS A 517 15.90 -21.97 3.62
N THR A 518 17.04 -21.71 4.27
CA THR A 518 17.13 -21.05 5.59
C THR A 518 17.51 -19.58 5.52
N GLY A 519 17.73 -19.04 4.31
CA GLY A 519 18.33 -17.71 4.11
C GLY A 519 19.83 -17.68 4.47
N SER A 520 20.51 -18.82 4.51
CA SER A 520 21.96 -18.87 4.70
C SER A 520 22.66 -18.10 3.57
N GLY A 521 23.54 -17.15 3.93
CA GLY A 521 24.22 -16.28 2.98
C GLY A 521 23.52 -14.95 2.70
N CYS A 522 22.34 -14.70 3.28
CA CYS A 522 21.77 -13.37 3.32
C CYS A 522 22.78 -12.35 3.85
N TRP A 523 22.79 -11.17 3.22
CA TRP A 523 23.70 -10.05 3.52
C TRP A 523 25.19 -10.27 3.26
N SER A 524 25.62 -11.45 2.77
CA SER A 524 27.03 -11.71 2.44
C SER A 524 27.57 -10.85 1.29
N SER A 525 26.68 -10.30 0.47
CA SER A 525 26.99 -9.49 -0.73
C SER A 525 26.12 -8.23 -0.82
N VAL A 526 25.61 -7.73 0.32
CA VAL A 526 24.82 -6.50 0.32
C VAL A 526 25.69 -5.31 -0.08
N SER A 527 25.22 -4.55 -1.05
CA SER A 527 25.86 -3.33 -1.50
C SER A 527 24.75 -2.38 -1.96
N TRP A 528 24.51 -1.34 -1.18
CA TRP A 528 23.54 -0.31 -1.50
C TRP A 528 24.16 0.69 -2.49
N ALA A 529 23.48 0.95 -3.59
CA ALA A 529 23.99 1.85 -4.64
C ALA A 529 23.98 3.34 -4.21
N SER A 530 23.09 3.71 -3.30
CA SER A 530 22.96 5.07 -2.77
C SER A 530 22.33 5.06 -1.37
N SER A 531 22.24 6.21 -0.71
CA SER A 531 21.44 6.38 0.52
C SER A 531 19.93 6.42 0.26
N ALA A 532 19.51 6.63 -0.99
CA ALA A 532 18.11 6.68 -1.39
C ALA A 532 17.51 5.30 -1.69
N GLU A 533 18.36 4.30 -1.96
CA GLU A 533 17.95 2.92 -2.26
C GLU A 533 17.42 2.23 -0.99
N LYS A 534 16.17 1.76 -1.05
CA LYS A 534 15.40 1.17 0.05
C LYS A 534 14.56 0.02 -0.51
N ILE A 535 14.31 -1.00 0.30
CA ILE A 535 13.41 -2.12 -0.10
C ILE A 535 12.01 -1.58 -0.46
N THR A 536 11.59 -0.51 0.21
CA THR A 536 10.27 0.11 0.11
C THR A 536 10.14 1.17 -0.97
N ASN A 537 11.11 1.30 -1.87
CA ASN A 537 10.97 2.21 -3.01
C ASN A 537 9.90 1.70 -4.00
N SER A 538 9.16 2.63 -4.60
CA SER A 538 8.15 2.34 -5.63
C SER A 538 8.78 2.04 -7.00
N MET A 539 7.96 1.53 -7.92
CA MET A 539 8.37 1.28 -9.30
C MET A 539 8.81 2.55 -10.03
N ALA A 540 8.34 3.75 -9.66
CA ALA A 540 8.88 5.00 -10.19
C ALA A 540 10.40 5.15 -9.93
N TYR A 541 10.86 4.73 -8.76
CA TYR A 541 12.30 4.73 -8.44
C TYR A 541 13.01 3.60 -9.19
N TRP A 542 12.40 2.40 -9.24
CA TRP A 542 13.01 1.25 -9.89
C TRP A 542 13.09 1.37 -11.40
N ASP A 543 12.16 2.05 -12.06
CA ASP A 543 12.25 2.37 -13.49
C ASP A 543 13.49 3.22 -13.80
N ALA A 544 13.82 4.16 -12.91
CA ALA A 544 15.04 4.95 -13.01
C ALA A 544 16.31 4.17 -12.62
N HIS A 545 16.18 3.00 -11.96
CA HIS A 545 17.27 2.19 -11.42
C HIS A 545 17.06 0.69 -11.69
N SER A 546 16.62 0.34 -12.90
CA SER A 546 16.05 -0.98 -13.22
C SER A 546 16.97 -2.16 -12.90
N SER A 547 18.27 -2.00 -13.14
CA SER A 547 19.29 -3.03 -12.85
C SER A 547 19.40 -3.41 -11.37
N ARG A 548 18.79 -2.64 -10.46
CA ARG A 548 18.82 -2.85 -9.01
C ARG A 548 17.54 -3.48 -8.47
N TYR A 549 16.42 -3.43 -9.20
CA TYR A 549 15.10 -3.88 -8.75
C TYR A 549 15.14 -5.30 -8.17
N SER A 550 15.48 -6.30 -8.98
CA SER A 550 15.53 -7.69 -8.53
C SER A 550 16.50 -7.93 -7.36
N THR A 551 17.64 -7.23 -7.34
CA THR A 551 18.61 -7.38 -6.25
C THR A 551 18.04 -6.90 -4.91
N VAL A 552 17.36 -5.75 -4.92
CA VAL A 552 16.90 -5.11 -3.68
C VAL A 552 15.54 -5.65 -3.25
N VAL A 553 14.55 -5.63 -4.15
CA VAL A 553 13.17 -5.97 -3.83
C VAL A 553 13.02 -7.47 -3.55
N TYR A 554 13.63 -8.34 -4.36
CA TYR A 554 13.56 -9.79 -4.13
C TYR A 554 14.67 -10.20 -3.17
N GLY A 555 15.93 -9.96 -3.56
CA GLY A 555 17.11 -10.45 -2.84
C GLY A 555 17.22 -9.91 -1.41
N TYR A 556 17.25 -8.58 -1.23
CA TYR A 556 17.38 -7.98 0.10
C TYR A 556 16.05 -8.07 0.87
N GLY A 557 14.92 -7.94 0.18
CA GLY A 557 13.58 -8.14 0.73
C GLY A 557 13.39 -9.48 1.43
N LYS A 558 13.59 -10.61 0.73
CA LYS A 558 13.47 -11.93 1.37
C LYS A 558 14.47 -12.14 2.49
N CYS A 559 15.66 -11.55 2.36
CA CYS A 559 16.69 -11.64 3.38
C CYS A 559 16.31 -10.88 4.66
N ALA A 560 15.62 -9.74 4.52
CA ALA A 560 15.03 -9.03 5.65
C ALA A 560 13.98 -9.92 6.35
N LEU A 561 13.12 -10.61 5.60
CA LEU A 561 12.14 -11.54 6.19
C LEU A 561 12.79 -12.75 6.88
N HIS A 562 13.89 -13.28 6.34
CA HIS A 562 14.68 -14.31 7.03
C HIS A 562 15.36 -13.78 8.30
N ASP A 563 15.84 -12.53 8.32
CA ASP A 563 16.36 -11.90 9.55
C ASP A 563 15.26 -11.63 10.57
N LEU A 564 14.08 -11.17 10.13
CA LEU A 564 12.93 -11.01 11.01
C LEU A 564 12.56 -12.36 11.64
N ARG A 565 12.54 -13.44 10.85
CA ARG A 565 12.36 -14.80 11.36
C ARG A 565 13.39 -15.16 12.43
N ARG A 566 14.66 -14.79 12.26
CA ARG A 566 15.72 -15.03 13.27
C ARG A 566 15.48 -14.24 14.56
N VAL A 567 14.99 -13.00 14.46
CA VAL A 567 14.65 -12.16 15.62
C VAL A 567 13.43 -12.70 16.36
N LEU A 568 12.38 -13.09 15.65
CA LEU A 568 11.13 -13.57 16.24
C LEU A 568 11.19 -15.04 16.70
N GLY A 569 11.98 -15.85 16.00
CA GLY A 569 11.95 -17.31 16.06
C GLY A 569 10.90 -17.92 15.12
N ASP A 570 11.15 -19.15 14.68
CA ASP A 570 10.37 -19.87 13.67
C ASP A 570 8.87 -19.94 13.96
N THR A 571 8.51 -20.30 15.19
CA THR A 571 7.11 -20.44 15.60
C THR A 571 6.36 -19.10 15.56
N ALA A 572 6.99 -18.03 16.05
CA ALA A 572 6.37 -16.71 16.08
C ALA A 572 6.23 -16.14 14.66
N MET A 573 7.24 -16.31 13.81
CA MET A 573 7.18 -15.88 12.40
C MET A 573 6.11 -16.63 11.62
N ALA A 574 6.02 -17.96 11.77
CA ALA A 574 4.99 -18.76 11.11
C ALA A 574 3.58 -18.35 11.54
N LYS A 575 3.39 -18.07 12.84
CA LYS A 575 2.12 -17.56 13.37
C LYS A 575 1.82 -16.15 12.84
N LEU A 576 2.81 -15.25 12.84
CA LEU A 576 2.69 -13.89 12.33
C LEU A 576 2.18 -13.89 10.88
N LEU A 577 2.85 -14.60 9.97
CA LEU A 577 2.46 -14.59 8.56
C LEU A 577 1.08 -15.21 8.33
N LYS A 578 0.73 -16.27 9.08
CA LYS A 578 -0.59 -16.90 8.98
C LYS A 578 -1.70 -15.98 9.47
N ASP A 579 -1.50 -15.34 10.62
CA ASP A 579 -2.48 -14.41 11.19
C ASP A 579 -2.59 -13.14 10.35
N TYR A 580 -1.47 -12.67 9.80
CA TYR A 580 -1.43 -11.53 8.89
C TYR A 580 -2.21 -11.81 7.60
N ALA A 581 -1.97 -12.97 6.99
CA ALA A 581 -2.75 -13.39 5.82
C ALA A 581 -4.25 -13.50 6.13
N ALA A 582 -4.62 -14.04 7.28
CA ALA A 582 -6.01 -14.12 7.71
C ALA A 582 -6.64 -12.73 7.95
N ALA A 583 -5.90 -11.79 8.53
CA ALA A 583 -6.37 -10.43 8.80
C ALA A 583 -6.55 -9.59 7.53
N HIS A 584 -5.74 -9.85 6.50
CA HIS A 584 -5.77 -9.13 5.22
C HIS A 584 -6.38 -9.96 4.09
N TRP A 585 -7.15 -11.01 4.40
CA TRP A 585 -7.71 -11.92 3.39
C TRP A 585 -8.64 -11.18 2.41
N TYR A 586 -8.26 -11.12 1.13
CA TYR A 586 -8.87 -10.28 0.07
C TYR A 586 -8.80 -8.76 0.30
N GLY A 587 -8.09 -8.33 1.33
CA GLY A 587 -7.81 -6.94 1.65
C GLY A 587 -6.57 -6.45 0.90
N VAL A 588 -6.09 -5.26 1.28
CA VAL A 588 -4.86 -4.69 0.75
C VAL A 588 -3.97 -4.35 1.95
N SER A 589 -2.82 -5.01 1.99
CA SER A 589 -1.67 -4.85 2.89
C SER A 589 -0.97 -3.51 2.66
N THR A 590 -0.33 -3.02 3.71
CA THR A 590 0.57 -1.87 3.66
C THR A 590 1.81 -2.15 4.52
N THR A 591 2.92 -1.49 4.19
CA THR A 591 4.17 -1.62 4.97
C THR A 591 3.96 -1.32 6.45
N ALA A 592 3.18 -0.27 6.76
CA ALA A 592 2.89 0.13 8.14
C ALA A 592 2.11 -0.95 8.90
N GLU A 593 1.10 -1.57 8.27
CA GLU A 593 0.30 -2.65 8.87
C GLU A 593 1.15 -3.89 9.13
N PHE A 594 2.02 -4.29 8.19
CA PHE A 594 2.92 -5.41 8.40
C PHE A 594 3.92 -5.15 9.54
N LYS A 595 4.52 -3.95 9.59
CA LYS A 595 5.43 -3.56 10.67
C LYS A 595 4.75 -3.58 12.03
N ALA A 596 3.51 -3.10 12.11
CA ALA A 596 2.71 -3.15 13.32
C ALA A 596 2.40 -4.59 13.75
N ALA A 597 2.02 -5.46 12.80
CA ALA A 597 1.78 -6.87 13.07
C ALA A 597 3.04 -7.59 13.55
N ALA A 598 4.18 -7.34 12.91
CA ALA A 598 5.48 -7.88 13.29
C ALA A 598 5.91 -7.41 14.69
N GLN A 599 5.72 -6.12 15.01
CA GLN A 599 5.98 -5.60 16.34
C GLN A 599 5.07 -6.22 17.40
N ALA A 600 3.80 -6.46 17.09
CA ALA A 600 2.87 -7.12 18.01
C ALA A 600 3.23 -8.60 18.28
N ALA A 601 4.03 -9.23 17.41
CA ALA A 601 4.49 -10.60 17.58
C ALA A 601 5.68 -10.76 18.54
N THR A 602 6.28 -9.67 19.03
CA THR A 602 7.46 -9.71 19.91
C THR A 602 7.53 -8.54 20.90
N SER A 603 8.21 -8.72 22.03
CA SER A 603 8.57 -7.62 22.94
C SER A 603 9.88 -6.93 22.56
N THR A 604 10.60 -7.44 21.54
CA THR A 604 11.79 -6.78 21.00
C THR A 604 11.37 -5.58 20.17
N ASP A 605 11.94 -4.41 20.45
CA ASP A 605 11.71 -3.22 19.63
C ASP A 605 12.34 -3.42 18.24
N LEU A 606 11.51 -3.39 17.20
CA LEU A 606 11.91 -3.58 15.81
C LEU A 606 12.31 -2.27 15.10
N THR A 607 12.31 -1.12 15.78
CA THR A 607 12.64 0.18 15.17
C THR A 607 14.01 0.19 14.49
N SER A 608 15.04 -0.33 15.17
CA SER A 608 16.39 -0.45 14.61
C SER A 608 16.46 -1.48 13.48
N PHE A 609 15.67 -2.56 13.58
CA PHE A 609 15.55 -3.58 12.55
C PHE A 609 15.06 -2.96 11.24
N TRP A 610 13.94 -2.23 11.25
CA TRP A 610 13.39 -1.61 10.03
C TRP A 610 14.36 -0.60 9.41
N THR A 611 15.02 0.20 10.26
CA THR A 611 16.01 1.19 9.83
C THR A 611 17.21 0.52 9.15
N GLN A 612 17.76 -0.55 9.76
CA GLN A 612 18.90 -1.29 9.21
C GLN A 612 18.59 -1.90 7.84
N HIS A 613 17.35 -2.38 7.66
CA HIS A 613 16.89 -3.01 6.43
C HIS A 613 16.35 -2.02 5.39
N ARG A 614 16.27 -0.73 5.73
CA ARG A 614 15.71 0.32 4.85
C ARG A 614 14.26 0.02 4.43
N ILE A 615 13.46 -0.39 5.42
CA ILE A 615 12.02 -0.62 5.28
C ILE A 615 11.28 0.53 5.96
N ASP A 616 11.00 1.56 5.18
CA ASP A 616 10.32 2.78 5.62
C ASP A 616 8.80 2.65 5.48
N GLY A 617 8.05 3.54 6.12
CA GLY A 617 6.59 3.48 6.20
C GLY A 617 6.15 3.11 7.59
#